data_AF-C4V9B6-F1
#
_entry.id   AF-C4V9B6-F1
#
_cell.length_a   1.000
_cell.length_b   1.000
_cell.length_c   1.000
_cell.angle_alpha   90.00
_cell.angle_beta   90.00
_cell.angle_gamma   90.00
#
_symmetry.space_group_name_H-M   'P 1'
#
loop_
_entity.id
_entity.type
_entity.pdbx_description
1 polymer ?
#
loop_
_entity_poly.entity_id
_entity_poly.type
_entity_poly.pdbx_seq_one_letter_code
_entity_poly.pdbx_strand_id
1 'polypeptide(L)'
;MKERIEKLKRKGYFKSALIDEKGFGTFIRKHKMQNMYLCKAKKYKGEGDLVIKSNKLKAIDMYVNAMINYIKGYREEELNLNKENIIGFYNGLYKYSIEIYNMIEETSVYKLFVQRVLVAVKFHILGLETKHAENELGKNVYELYTLFTKSSDFYKIDDLEDLYKKM
;
A
#
# COMPACT_ATOMS: atom_id res chain seq x y z
N MET A 1 -8.82 -33.59 4.08
CA MET A 1 -7.65 -32.74 3.73
C MET A 1 -7.52 -32.51 2.21
N LYS A 2 -7.59 -33.57 1.38
CA LYS A 2 -7.55 -33.47 -0.10
C LYS A 2 -8.63 -32.54 -0.70
N GLU A 3 -9.89 -32.63 -0.26
CA GLU A 3 -10.98 -31.76 -0.77
C GLU A 3 -10.76 -30.26 -0.53
N ARG A 4 -10.17 -29.90 0.62
CA ARG A 4 -9.90 -28.49 0.97
C ARG A 4 -8.81 -27.89 0.06
N ILE A 5 -7.79 -28.68 -0.27
CA ILE A 5 -6.71 -28.30 -1.18
C ILE A 5 -7.23 -28.20 -2.62
N GLU A 6 -8.07 -29.14 -3.06
CA GLU A 6 -8.72 -29.09 -4.38
C GLU A 6 -9.65 -27.88 -4.51
N LYS A 7 -10.39 -27.52 -3.45
CA LYS A 7 -11.21 -26.29 -3.41
C LYS A 7 -10.35 -25.03 -3.56
N LEU A 8 -9.15 -25.01 -2.97
CA LEU A 8 -8.20 -23.89 -3.10
C LEU A 8 -7.54 -23.81 -4.49
N LYS A 9 -7.27 -24.96 -5.13
CA LYS A 9 -6.82 -25.02 -6.53
C LYS A 9 -7.88 -24.50 -7.49
N ARG A 10 -9.14 -24.95 -7.36
CA ARG A 10 -10.25 -24.50 -8.21
C ARG A 10 -10.52 -23.00 -8.10
N LYS A 11 -10.26 -22.40 -6.95
CA LYS A 11 -10.37 -20.95 -6.74
C LYS A 11 -9.19 -20.13 -7.33
N GLY A 12 -8.19 -20.78 -7.93
CA GLY A 12 -7.12 -20.11 -8.67
C GLY A 12 -6.04 -19.44 -7.81
N TYR A 13 -6.03 -19.67 -6.49
CA TYR A 13 -5.06 -19.04 -5.58
C TYR A 13 -3.62 -19.53 -5.75
N PHE A 14 -3.42 -20.74 -6.30
CA PHE A 14 -2.12 -21.39 -6.42
C PHE A 14 -1.95 -22.08 -7.79
N LYS A 15 -0.74 -22.08 -8.35
CA LYS A 15 -0.41 -22.72 -9.64
C LYS A 15 -0.37 -24.25 -9.49
N SER A 16 0.23 -24.71 -8.40
CA SER A 16 0.28 -26.12 -8.04
C SER A 16 0.44 -26.25 -6.51
N ALA A 17 -0.05 -27.37 -5.97
CA ALA A 17 0.26 -27.79 -4.62
C ALA A 17 1.16 -29.02 -4.74
N LEU A 18 2.37 -28.93 -4.20
CA LEU A 18 3.26 -30.08 -4.03
C LEU A 18 3.03 -30.61 -2.62
N ILE A 19 2.63 -31.87 -2.50
CA ILE A 19 2.50 -32.55 -1.22
C ILE A 19 3.61 -33.59 -1.19
N ASP A 20 4.50 -33.51 -0.20
CA ASP A 20 5.54 -34.51 -0.03
C ASP A 20 4.96 -35.84 0.50
N GLU A 21 5.80 -36.88 0.51
CA GLU A 21 5.41 -38.22 0.97
C GLU A 21 5.02 -38.26 2.46
N LYS A 22 5.39 -37.22 3.23
CA LYS A 22 5.07 -37.06 4.66
C LYS A 22 3.79 -36.25 4.90
N GLY A 23 3.14 -35.77 3.83
CA GLY A 23 1.88 -35.02 3.91
C GLY A 23 2.04 -33.50 4.08
N PHE A 24 3.26 -32.95 4.01
CA PHE A 24 3.48 -31.50 4.04
C PHE A 24 3.27 -30.89 2.65
N GLY A 25 2.39 -29.88 2.59
CA GLY A 25 2.05 -29.19 1.35
C GLY A 25 2.81 -27.87 1.17
N THR A 26 3.54 -27.74 0.08
CA THR A 26 4.07 -26.44 -0.40
C THR A 26 3.18 -25.88 -1.50
N PHE A 27 2.71 -24.64 -1.33
CA PHE A 27 1.92 -23.95 -2.34
C PHE A 27 2.82 -23.08 -3.21
N ILE A 28 2.91 -23.41 -4.50
CA ILE A 28 3.58 -22.56 -5.46
C ILE A 28 2.57 -21.50 -5.93
N ARG A 29 2.73 -20.27 -5.42
CA ARG A 29 1.98 -19.12 -5.94
C ARG A 29 2.30 -18.96 -7.43
N LYS A 30 1.27 -18.71 -8.24
CA LYS A 30 1.46 -18.34 -9.65
C LYS A 30 2.36 -17.10 -9.66
N HIS A 31 3.46 -17.14 -10.42
CA HIS A 31 4.25 -15.94 -10.72
C HIS A 31 3.33 -14.98 -11.51
N LYS A 32 2.50 -14.21 -10.79
CA LYS A 32 2.00 -12.93 -11.30
C LYS A 32 3.28 -12.13 -11.59
N MET A 33 3.41 -11.54 -12.79
CA MET A 33 4.49 -10.59 -13.06
C MET A 33 4.61 -9.70 -11.84
N GLN A 34 5.73 -9.84 -11.13
CA GLN A 34 5.88 -9.21 -9.83
C GLN A 34 5.91 -7.72 -10.11
N ASN A 35 4.89 -7.00 -9.63
CA ASN A 35 4.79 -5.56 -9.82
C ASN A 35 6.16 -4.93 -9.46
N MET A 36 6.80 -4.30 -10.45
CA MET A 36 8.18 -3.82 -10.31
C MET A 36 8.29 -2.81 -9.17
N TYR A 37 7.29 -1.94 -9.00
CA TYR A 37 7.26 -0.98 -7.92
C TYR A 37 7.13 -1.66 -6.56
N LEU A 38 6.29 -2.69 -6.42
CA LEU A 38 6.21 -3.44 -5.16
C LEU A 38 7.52 -4.16 -4.80
N CYS A 39 8.26 -4.64 -5.80
CA CYS A 39 9.60 -5.20 -5.58
C CYS A 39 10.61 -4.14 -5.12
N LYS A 40 10.61 -2.97 -5.78
CA LYS A 40 11.45 -1.82 -5.39
C LYS A 40 11.11 -1.33 -3.98
N ALA A 41 9.82 -1.24 -3.64
CA ALA A 41 9.37 -0.82 -2.32
C ALA A 41 9.93 -1.72 -1.21
N LYS A 42 9.84 -3.04 -1.39
CA LYS A 42 10.39 -4.02 -0.44
C LYS A 42 11.90 -3.93 -0.34
N LYS A 43 12.59 -3.71 -1.46
CA LYS A 43 14.05 -3.51 -1.49
C LYS A 43 14.43 -2.28 -0.67
N TYR A 44 13.83 -1.12 -0.95
CA TYR A 44 14.10 0.11 -0.21
C TYR A 44 13.80 -0.03 1.29
N LYS A 45 12.65 -0.63 1.65
CA LYS A 45 12.33 -0.89 3.06
C LYS A 45 13.42 -1.77 3.71
N GLY A 46 13.80 -2.86 3.06
CA GLY A 46 14.83 -3.77 3.57
C GLY A 46 16.19 -3.10 3.73
N GLU A 47 16.60 -2.27 2.77
CA GLU A 47 17.83 -1.48 2.86
C GLU A 47 17.77 -0.46 4.01
N GLY A 48 16.62 0.22 4.19
CA GLY A 48 16.38 1.13 5.31
C GLY A 48 16.49 0.44 6.67
N ASP A 49 15.91 -0.76 6.80
CA ASP A 49 15.96 -1.59 8.02
C ASP A 49 17.41 -1.96 8.39
N LEU A 50 18.31 -2.12 7.41
CA LEU A 50 19.72 -2.42 7.64
C LEU A 50 20.52 -1.21 8.11
N VAL A 51 20.18 -0.01 7.63
CA VAL A 51 20.99 1.20 7.88
C VAL A 51 20.44 2.10 8.99
N ILE A 52 19.23 1.87 9.50
CA ILE A 52 18.58 2.72 10.50
C ILE A 52 19.42 2.96 11.77
N LYS A 53 20.18 1.95 12.21
CA LYS A 53 21.02 2.03 13.40
C LYS A 53 22.28 2.89 13.20
N SER A 54 22.78 2.99 11.97
CA SER A 54 24.03 3.68 11.66
C SER A 54 23.81 5.05 11.01
N ASN A 55 22.78 5.19 10.18
CA ASN A 55 22.43 6.44 9.52
C ASN A 55 20.91 6.59 9.40
N LYS A 56 20.32 7.27 10.40
CA LYS A 56 18.88 7.47 10.50
C LYS A 56 18.31 8.26 9.33
N LEU A 57 18.99 9.31 8.88
CA LEU A 57 18.52 10.16 7.78
C LEU A 57 18.44 9.37 6.47
N LYS A 58 19.48 8.57 6.17
CA LYS A 58 19.49 7.70 4.99
C LYS A 58 18.40 6.63 5.05
N ALA A 59 18.15 6.07 6.23
CA ALA A 59 17.07 5.10 6.42
C ALA A 59 15.69 5.74 6.17
N ILE A 60 15.46 6.96 6.66
CA ILE A 60 14.22 7.72 6.42
C ILE A 60 14.02 7.95 4.92
N ASP A 61 15.04 8.39 4.19
CA ASP A 61 14.96 8.56 2.74
C ASP A 61 14.60 7.25 2.02
N MET A 62 15.21 6.13 2.43
CA MET A 62 14.86 4.80 1.91
C MET A 62 13.40 4.43 2.21
N TYR A 63 12.91 4.72 3.41
CA TYR A 63 11.52 4.45 3.77
C TYR A 63 10.52 5.31 3.01
N VAL A 64 10.85 6.57 2.75
CA VAL A 64 10.03 7.47 1.92
C VAL A 64 10.01 6.98 0.46
N ASN A 65 11.15 6.57 -0.08
CA ASN A 65 11.22 5.91 -1.39
C ASN A 65 10.38 4.63 -1.43
N ALA A 66 10.39 3.84 -0.35
CA ALA A 66 9.53 2.66 -0.24
C ALA A 66 8.03 3.04 -0.27
N MET A 67 7.61 4.08 0.45
CA MET A 67 6.22 4.56 0.43
C MET A 67 5.76 4.94 -0.97
N ILE A 68 6.54 5.74 -1.71
CA ILE A 68 6.21 6.12 -3.10
C ILE A 68 6.07 4.87 -3.98
N ASN A 69 7.00 3.92 -3.88
CA ASN A 69 6.93 2.69 -4.67
C ASN A 69 5.74 1.79 -4.27
N TYR A 70 5.36 1.75 -2.99
CA TYR A 70 4.13 1.07 -2.57
C TYR A 70 2.90 1.73 -3.20
N ILE A 71 2.81 3.06 -3.15
CA ILE A 71 1.71 3.82 -3.76
C ILE A 71 1.58 3.47 -5.24
N LYS A 72 2.67 3.59 -6.00
CA LYS A 72 2.68 3.28 -7.45
C LYS A 72 2.25 1.84 -7.72
N GLY A 73 2.80 0.89 -6.98
CA GLY A 73 2.44 -0.52 -7.14
C GLY A 73 0.99 -0.83 -6.77
N TYR A 74 0.42 -0.15 -5.77
CA TYR A 74 -0.98 -0.32 -5.41
C TYR A 74 -1.93 0.29 -6.44
N ARG A 75 -1.56 1.43 -7.04
CA ARG A 75 -2.33 2.02 -8.14
C ARG A 75 -2.40 1.11 -9.36
N GLU A 76 -1.32 0.41 -9.70
CA GLU A 76 -1.33 -0.57 -10.79
C GLU A 76 -2.16 -1.83 -10.45
N GLU A 77 -2.22 -2.22 -9.18
CA GLU A 77 -2.99 -3.38 -8.73
C GLU A 77 -4.47 -3.05 -8.46
N GLU A 78 -4.86 -1.78 -8.35
CA GLU A 78 -6.24 -1.35 -8.07
C GLU A 78 -7.27 -1.93 -9.05
N LEU A 79 -6.91 -2.00 -10.34
CA LEU A 79 -7.77 -2.56 -11.38
C LEU A 79 -7.80 -4.10 -11.36
N ASN A 80 -6.79 -4.71 -10.75
CA ASN A 80 -6.53 -6.15 -10.79
C ASN A 80 -6.92 -6.88 -9.49
N LEU A 81 -7.29 -6.15 -8.45
CA LEU A 81 -7.66 -6.66 -7.14
C LEU A 81 -9.10 -6.30 -6.82
N ASN A 82 -9.73 -7.13 -5.99
CA ASN A 82 -11.02 -6.76 -5.41
C ASN A 82 -10.85 -5.60 -4.39
N LYS A 83 -11.95 -4.91 -4.12
CA LYS A 83 -12.01 -3.76 -3.21
C LYS A 83 -11.42 -4.04 -1.82
N GLU A 84 -11.73 -5.20 -1.23
CA GLU A 84 -11.26 -5.56 0.11
C GLU A 84 -9.73 -5.72 0.16
N ASN A 85 -9.14 -6.39 -0.84
CA ASN A 85 -7.70 -6.60 -0.90
C ASN A 85 -6.95 -5.27 -1.06
N ILE A 86 -7.45 -4.39 -1.93
CA ILE A 86 -6.77 -3.11 -2.17
C ILE A 86 -6.89 -2.16 -0.98
N ILE A 87 -8.04 -2.13 -0.29
CA ILE A 87 -8.19 -1.42 0.99
C ILE A 87 -7.22 -1.99 2.04
N GLY A 88 -7.06 -3.32 2.09
CA GLY A 88 -6.07 -3.96 2.96
C GLY A 88 -4.64 -3.48 2.71
N PHE A 89 -4.26 -3.32 1.44
CA PHE A 89 -2.94 -2.82 1.05
C PHE A 89 -2.73 -1.37 1.50
N TYR A 90 -3.69 -0.49 1.25
CA TYR A 90 -3.61 0.92 1.67
C TYR A 90 -3.63 1.07 3.20
N ASN A 91 -4.41 0.25 3.92
CA ASN A 91 -4.34 0.21 5.39
C ASN A 91 -2.96 -0.21 5.91
N GLY A 92 -2.31 -1.17 5.24
CA GLY A 92 -0.93 -1.54 5.54
C GLY A 92 0.06 -0.39 5.33
N LEU A 93 -0.08 0.33 4.21
CA LEU A 93 0.73 1.53 3.96
C LEU A 93 0.49 2.62 4.99
N TYR A 94 -0.76 2.88 5.39
CA TYR A 94 -1.07 3.86 6.42
C TYR A 94 -0.36 3.57 7.75
N LYS A 95 -0.41 2.31 8.21
CA LYS A 95 0.30 1.88 9.42
C LYS A 95 1.82 2.06 9.30
N TYR A 96 2.38 1.63 8.16
CA TYR A 96 3.78 1.82 7.85
C TYR A 96 4.18 3.31 7.87
N SER A 97 3.39 4.18 7.24
CA SER A 97 3.61 5.63 7.25
C SER A 97 3.55 6.24 8.65
N ILE A 98 2.68 5.75 9.55
CA ILE A 98 2.65 6.18 10.95
C ILE A 98 3.96 5.84 11.66
N GLU A 99 4.46 4.61 11.48
CA GLU A 99 5.73 4.19 12.08
C GLU A 99 6.86 5.13 11.63
N ILE A 100 6.94 5.40 10.33
CA ILE A 100 7.96 6.30 9.80
C ILE A 100 7.77 7.74 10.28
N TYR A 101 6.52 8.25 10.32
CA TYR A 101 6.21 9.59 10.84
C TYR A 101 6.74 9.78 12.27
N ASN A 102 6.53 8.79 13.13
CA ASN A 102 6.96 8.83 14.54
C ASN A 102 8.49 8.74 14.69
N MET A 103 9.21 8.26 13.68
CA MET A 103 10.67 8.21 13.68
C MET A 103 11.32 9.53 13.27
N ILE A 104 10.60 10.40 12.55
CA ILE A 104 11.14 11.64 11.98
C ILE A 104 11.02 12.80 12.98
N GLU A 105 12.05 13.64 13.04
CA GLU A 105 12.07 14.87 13.85
C GLU A 105 11.09 15.93 13.32
N GLU A 106 10.53 16.75 14.21
CA GLU A 106 9.45 17.70 13.89
C GLU A 106 9.80 18.68 12.77
N THR A 107 11.06 19.11 12.71
CA THR A 107 11.55 20.12 11.77
C THR A 107 11.91 19.55 10.39
N SER A 108 11.85 18.22 10.20
CA SER A 108 12.27 17.59 8.96
C SER A 108 11.24 17.76 7.84
N VAL A 109 11.72 18.13 6.64
CA VAL A 109 10.92 18.15 5.40
C VAL A 109 10.24 16.79 5.12
N TYR A 110 10.88 15.67 5.50
CA TYR A 110 10.27 14.35 5.39
C TYR A 110 9.01 14.19 6.24
N LYS A 111 8.94 14.86 7.41
CA LYS A 111 7.78 14.73 8.30
C LYS A 111 6.54 15.33 7.68
N LEU A 112 6.66 16.53 7.11
CA LEU A 112 5.58 17.19 6.38
C LEU A 112 5.12 16.34 5.19
N PHE A 113 6.06 15.73 4.46
CA PHE A 113 5.71 14.84 3.36
C PHE A 113 4.94 13.60 3.85
N VAL A 114 5.44 12.91 4.88
CA VAL A 114 4.76 11.73 5.43
C VAL A 114 3.39 12.08 6.01
N GLN A 115 3.22 13.26 6.60
CA GLN A 115 1.92 13.77 7.03
C GLN A 115 0.93 13.87 5.86
N ARG A 116 1.38 14.39 4.71
CA ARG A 116 0.57 14.47 3.50
C ARG A 116 0.23 13.09 2.94
N VAL A 117 1.18 12.15 2.97
CA VAL A 117 0.93 10.74 2.61
C VAL A 117 -0.16 10.13 3.50
N LEU A 118 -0.10 10.33 4.82
CA LEU A 118 -1.11 9.81 5.76
C LEU A 118 -2.51 10.31 5.42
N VAL A 119 -2.64 11.62 5.19
CA VAL A 119 -3.92 12.24 4.81
C VAL A 119 -4.40 11.69 3.48
N ALA A 120 -3.57 11.70 2.44
CA ALA A 120 -3.92 11.23 1.12
C ALA A 120 -4.36 9.75 1.12
N VAL A 121 -3.61 8.87 1.82
CA VAL A 121 -3.94 7.46 1.96
C VAL A 121 -5.27 7.26 2.69
N LYS A 122 -5.50 8.00 3.79
CA LYS A 122 -6.74 7.88 4.56
C LYS A 122 -7.96 8.28 3.75
N PHE A 123 -7.89 9.39 3.03
CA PHE A 123 -8.96 9.84 2.15
C PHE A 123 -9.16 8.91 0.96
N HIS A 124 -8.08 8.34 0.42
CA HIS A 124 -8.21 7.35 -0.66
C HIS A 124 -8.95 6.09 -0.21
N ILE A 125 -8.61 5.56 0.97
CA ILE A 125 -9.34 4.43 1.58
C ILE A 125 -10.83 4.77 1.72
N LEU A 126 -11.14 5.97 2.25
CA LEU A 126 -12.51 6.44 2.39
C LEU A 126 -13.24 6.50 1.04
N GLY A 127 -12.57 7.00 -0.01
CA GLY A 127 -13.08 7.01 -1.37
C GLY A 127 -13.37 5.61 -1.90
N LEU A 128 -12.46 4.65 -1.70
CA LEU A 128 -12.65 3.25 -2.08
C LEU A 128 -13.84 2.62 -1.33
N GLU A 129 -13.99 2.91 -0.04
CA GLU A 129 -15.08 2.42 0.82
C GLU A 129 -16.44 2.96 0.36
N THR A 130 -16.52 4.22 -0.05
CA THR A 130 -17.79 4.94 -0.25
C THR A 130 -18.21 5.10 -1.72
N LYS A 131 -17.33 4.86 -2.69
CA LYS A 131 -17.61 5.03 -4.14
C LYS A 131 -18.89 4.35 -4.65
N HIS A 132 -19.31 3.26 -4.00
CA HIS A 132 -20.52 2.50 -4.35
C HIS A 132 -21.47 2.38 -3.17
N ALA A 133 -21.42 3.32 -2.22
CA ALA A 133 -22.34 3.31 -1.10
C ALA A 133 -23.76 3.66 -1.57
N GLU A 134 -24.72 2.79 -1.24
CA GLU A 134 -26.12 2.99 -1.59
C GLU A 134 -26.85 3.84 -0.54
N ASN A 135 -26.35 3.83 0.70
CA ASN A 135 -26.89 4.61 1.80
C ASN A 135 -26.52 6.10 1.71
N GLU A 136 -27.37 6.96 2.28
CA GLU A 136 -27.24 8.41 2.23
C GLU A 136 -25.95 8.91 2.89
N LEU A 137 -25.58 8.30 4.03
CA LEU A 137 -24.33 8.62 4.72
C LEU A 137 -23.10 8.42 3.82
N GLY A 138 -23.01 7.28 3.13
CA GLY A 138 -21.89 6.97 2.27
C GLY A 138 -21.83 7.87 1.03
N LYS A 139 -22.98 8.27 0.48
CA LYS A 139 -23.05 9.27 -0.59
C LYS A 139 -22.51 10.63 -0.12
N ASN A 140 -22.96 11.11 1.03
CA ASN A 140 -22.49 12.38 1.61
C ASN A 140 -20.98 12.35 1.90
N VAL A 141 -20.47 11.23 2.40
CA VAL A 141 -19.03 11.05 2.64
C VAL A 141 -18.24 11.05 1.33
N TYR A 142 -18.75 10.41 0.28
CA TYR A 142 -18.13 10.43 -1.04
C TYR A 142 -18.13 11.84 -1.64
N GLU A 143 -19.23 12.58 -1.52
CA GLU A 143 -19.32 13.99 -1.95
C GLU A 143 -18.28 14.86 -1.24
N LEU A 144 -18.15 14.75 0.09
CA LEU A 144 -17.09 15.43 0.85
C LEU A 144 -15.70 15.07 0.33
N TYR A 145 -15.42 13.77 0.11
CA TYR A 145 -14.16 13.34 -0.50
C TYR A 145 -13.92 14.00 -1.88
N THR A 146 -14.95 14.08 -2.73
CA THR A 146 -14.82 14.76 -4.03
C THR A 146 -14.58 16.26 -3.91
N LEU A 147 -15.17 16.92 -2.91
CA LEU A 147 -14.94 18.34 -2.64
C LEU A 147 -13.51 18.59 -2.17
N PHE A 148 -13.04 17.82 -1.18
CA PHE A 148 -11.67 17.93 -0.68
C PHE A 148 -10.64 17.66 -1.77
N THR A 149 -10.85 16.62 -2.59
CA THR A 149 -9.95 16.31 -3.72
C THR A 149 -10.02 17.32 -4.86
N LYS A 150 -11.01 18.23 -4.90
CA LYS A 150 -11.04 19.34 -5.87
C LYS A 150 -10.38 20.62 -5.34
N SER A 151 -10.09 20.68 -4.03
CA SER A 151 -9.37 21.81 -3.43
C SER A 151 -7.90 21.83 -3.85
N SER A 152 -7.35 23.02 -4.10
CA SER A 152 -5.93 23.23 -4.42
C SER A 152 -4.98 22.83 -3.30
N ASP A 153 -5.48 22.80 -2.07
CA ASP A 153 -4.66 22.61 -0.87
C ASP A 153 -4.52 21.13 -0.48
N PHE A 154 -5.25 20.24 -1.19
CA PHE A 154 -5.27 18.82 -0.91
C PHE A 154 -4.46 18.04 -1.94
N TYR A 155 -3.48 17.26 -1.47
CA TYR A 155 -2.73 16.33 -2.31
C TYR A 155 -3.44 14.98 -2.35
N LYS A 156 -3.85 14.57 -3.55
CA LYS A 156 -4.34 13.21 -3.81
C LYS A 156 -3.18 12.24 -3.79
N ILE A 157 -3.51 10.95 -3.72
CA ILE A 157 -2.50 9.89 -3.90
C ILE A 157 -1.70 10.08 -5.20
N ASP A 158 -2.35 10.51 -6.28
CA ASP A 158 -1.70 10.71 -7.58
C ASP A 158 -0.71 11.90 -7.58
N ASP A 159 -0.86 12.86 -6.66
CA ASP A 159 -0.01 14.05 -6.58
C ASP A 159 1.25 13.82 -5.74
N LEU A 160 1.31 12.72 -4.96
CA LEU A 160 2.37 12.48 -3.98
C LEU A 160 3.74 12.24 -4.62
N GLU A 161 3.79 11.65 -5.82
CA GLU A 161 5.06 11.45 -6.53
C GLU A 161 5.67 12.78 -6.96
N ASP A 162 4.85 13.67 -7.52
CA ASP A 162 5.33 14.97 -7.98
C ASP A 162 5.66 15.90 -6.82
N LEU A 163 4.96 15.76 -5.70
CA LEU A 163 5.34 16.40 -4.46
C LEU A 163 6.71 15.91 -3.97
N TYR A 164 6.96 14.60 -3.99
CA TYR A 164 8.24 14.02 -3.57
C TYR A 164 9.41 14.50 -4.44
N LYS A 165 9.21 14.63 -5.77
CA LYS A 165 10.24 15.14 -6.70
C LYS A 165 10.63 16.61 -6.47
N LYS A 166 9.79 17.38 -5.76
CA LYS A 166 10.00 18.81 -5.48
C LYS A 166 10.67 19.08 -4.12
N MET A 167 10.87 18.03 -3.31
CA MET A 167 11.59 18.11 -2.02
C MET A 167 13.09 18.05 -2.24
#